data_AF-A0AAX3TDJ2-F1
#
_entry.id   AF-A0AAX3TDJ2-F1
#
_cell.length_a   1.000
_cell.length_b   1.000
_cell.length_c   1.000
_cell.angle_alpha   90.00
_cell.angle_beta   90.00
_cell.angle_gamma   90.00
#
_symmetry.space_group_name_H-M   'P 1'
#
loop_
_entity.id
_entity.type
_entity.pdbx_description
1 polymer ?
#
loop_
_entity_poly.entity_id
_entity_poly.type
_entity_poly.pdbx_seq_one_letter_code
_entity_poly.pdbx_strand_id
1 'polypeptide(L)'
;MLLYLFGSKDGLIQALLQHARADQMESMAGRVVLAKQPAARDIFAVARAVWEWLSTPSQRPVLALWVEAYGRALTDPDGPWSLFAQGTVDDWLTMLAEAQPTGVRQTSKAESERTAVLAVLRGGLLDLLATGDVRRTTTAVHMALDSLAGRVVPEGPQ
;
A
#
# COMPACT_ATOMS: atom_id res chain seq x y z
N MET A 1 -14.21 -20.86 -12.26
CA MET A 1 -14.14 -21.02 -10.80
C MET A 1 -12.78 -20.54 -10.31
N LEU A 2 -12.57 -19.22 -10.24
CA LEU A 2 -11.29 -18.57 -9.93
C LEU A 2 -11.51 -17.36 -8.99
N LEU A 3 -12.35 -17.55 -7.98
CA LEU A 3 -12.72 -16.53 -6.97
C LEU A 3 -12.47 -17.03 -5.54
N TYR A 4 -11.47 -17.89 -5.32
CA TYR A 4 -11.42 -18.65 -4.06
C TYR A 4 -10.10 -18.64 -3.30
N LEU A 5 -9.33 -17.55 -3.35
CA LEU A 5 -8.31 -17.37 -2.30
C LEU A 5 -8.30 -16.05 -1.55
N PHE A 6 -9.02 -15.00 -2.00
CA PHE A 6 -9.43 -13.88 -1.15
C PHE A 6 -10.74 -13.33 -1.71
N GLY A 7 -11.86 -13.57 -1.01
CA GLY A 7 -13.23 -13.39 -1.53
C GLY A 7 -13.64 -11.97 -1.93
N SER A 8 -12.77 -10.96 -1.86
CA SER A 8 -12.94 -9.64 -2.47
C SER A 8 -11.66 -8.81 -2.28
N LYS A 9 -11.60 -7.67 -2.97
CA LYS A 9 -10.74 -6.50 -2.70
C LYS A 9 -10.56 -6.19 -1.20
N ASP A 10 -11.59 -6.43 -0.38
CA ASP A 10 -11.56 -6.20 1.07
C ASP A 10 -10.71 -7.23 1.80
N GLY A 11 -10.64 -8.47 1.31
CA GLY A 11 -9.81 -9.53 1.90
C GLY A 11 -8.31 -9.23 1.78
N LEU A 12 -7.92 -8.58 0.68
CA LEU A 12 -6.56 -8.09 0.46
C LEU A 12 -6.19 -6.99 1.47
N ILE A 13 -7.09 -6.02 1.63
CA ILE A 13 -6.90 -4.88 2.55
C ILE A 13 -6.92 -5.35 4.00
N GLN A 14 -7.80 -6.29 4.37
CA GLN A 14 -7.81 -6.86 5.71
C GLN A 14 -6.55 -7.68 6.02
N ALA A 15 -6.09 -8.54 5.11
CA ALA A 15 -4.87 -9.31 5.31
C ALA A 15 -3.66 -8.38 5.49
N LEU A 16 -3.62 -7.30 4.72
CA LEU A 16 -2.61 -6.26 4.82
C LEU A 16 -2.65 -5.52 6.17
N LEU A 17 -3.82 -5.08 6.62
CA LEU A 17 -3.98 -4.41 7.92
C LEU A 17 -3.62 -5.33 9.09
N GLN A 18 -3.82 -6.65 8.95
CA GLN A 18 -3.40 -7.63 9.95
C GLN A 18 -1.87 -7.79 9.99
N HIS A 19 -1.19 -7.82 8.84
CA HIS A 19 0.27 -7.92 8.77
C HIS A 19 0.96 -6.69 9.37
N ALA A 20 0.52 -5.48 8.98
CA ALA A 20 1.04 -4.23 9.54
C ALA A 20 0.85 -4.12 11.08
N ARG A 21 -0.17 -4.79 11.64
CA ARG A 21 -0.39 -4.88 13.10
C ARG A 21 0.48 -5.97 13.75
N ALA A 22 0.77 -7.06 13.04
CA ALA A 22 1.59 -8.16 13.55
C ALA A 22 3.07 -7.78 13.67
N ASP A 23 3.63 -7.04 12.71
CA ASP A 23 5.02 -6.58 12.77
C ASP A 23 5.22 -5.53 13.88
N GLN A 24 4.19 -4.72 14.15
CA GLN A 24 4.17 -3.84 15.32
C GLN A 24 4.20 -4.64 16.64
N MET A 25 3.56 -5.82 16.68
CA MET A 25 3.61 -6.72 17.84
C MET A 25 4.95 -7.43 17.99
N GLU A 26 5.62 -7.83 16.90
CA GLU A 26 6.92 -8.51 16.95
C GLU A 26 8.05 -7.57 17.39
N SER A 27 7.94 -6.26 17.10
CA SER A 27 8.80 -5.21 17.69
C SER A 27 8.55 -4.96 19.19
N MET A 28 7.56 -5.63 19.79
CA MET A 28 7.04 -5.37 21.14
C MET A 28 7.19 -6.55 22.10
N ALA A 29 8.21 -7.40 21.91
CA ALA A 29 8.73 -8.29 22.96
C ALA A 29 9.46 -7.51 24.09
N GLY A 30 9.54 -6.18 23.99
CA GLY A 30 10.05 -5.29 25.02
C GLY A 30 9.03 -4.23 25.46
N ARG A 31 8.28 -4.55 26.51
CA ARG A 31 7.55 -3.65 27.43
C ARG A 31 6.11 -3.24 27.03
N VAL A 32 5.20 -3.92 27.71
CA VAL A 32 3.86 -3.49 28.14
C VAL A 32 3.90 -2.07 28.74
N VAL A 33 3.83 -1.03 27.89
CA VAL A 33 3.43 0.35 28.27
C VAL A 33 2.65 1.07 27.14
N LEU A 34 2.62 0.58 25.89
CA LEU A 34 2.08 1.37 24.77
C LEU A 34 0.58 1.20 24.46
N ALA A 35 -0.24 0.75 25.41
CA ALA A 35 -1.71 0.70 25.23
C ALA A 35 -2.38 2.10 25.17
N LYS A 36 -1.61 3.19 25.09
CA LYS A 36 -2.08 4.59 25.02
C LYS A 36 -1.25 5.51 24.10
N GLN A 37 -0.59 4.99 23.07
CA GLN A 37 -0.05 5.85 22.01
C GLN A 37 -0.56 5.36 20.65
N PRO A 38 -1.12 6.25 19.81
CA PRO A 38 -1.49 5.88 18.46
C PRO A 38 -0.21 5.41 17.78
N ALA A 39 -0.16 4.15 17.35
CA ALA A 39 0.90 3.66 16.47
C ALA A 39 1.13 4.74 15.40
N ALA A 40 2.37 5.18 15.28
CA ALA A 40 2.76 6.39 14.58
C ALA A 40 2.03 6.49 13.24
N ARG A 41 1.33 7.60 13.04
CA ARG A 41 0.64 7.98 11.80
C ARG A 41 1.68 8.26 10.70
N ASP A 42 2.39 7.21 10.30
CA ASP A 42 3.45 7.21 9.31
C ASP A 42 3.04 6.31 8.13
N ILE A 43 2.59 6.97 7.07
CA ILE A 43 2.22 6.34 5.80
C ILE A 43 3.38 5.56 5.18
N PHE A 44 4.63 5.96 5.39
CA PHE A 44 5.80 5.30 4.80
C PHE A 44 6.13 3.99 5.51
N ALA A 45 5.98 3.94 6.84
CA ALA A 45 6.08 2.69 7.59
C ALA A 45 5.02 1.69 7.14
N VAL A 46 3.77 2.14 6.97
CA VAL A 46 2.69 1.30 6.44
C VAL A 46 3.01 0.84 5.02
N ALA A 47 3.50 1.72 4.14
CA ALA A 47 3.87 1.38 2.78
C ALA A 47 4.99 0.32 2.70
N ARG A 48 5.96 0.33 3.62
CA ARG A 48 7.00 -0.72 3.68
C ARG A 48 6.42 -2.08 4.07
N ALA A 49 5.56 -2.13 5.09
CA ALA A 49 4.86 -3.37 5.48
C ALA A 49 3.96 -3.90 4.34
N VAL A 50 3.30 -3.00 3.60
CA VAL A 50 2.57 -3.36 2.38
C VAL A 50 3.48 -4.02 1.37
N TRP A 51 4.64 -3.41 1.12
CA TRP A 51 5.58 -3.90 0.13
C TRP A 51 6.14 -5.29 0.50
N GLU A 52 6.45 -5.53 1.78
CA GLU A 52 6.89 -6.84 2.28
C GLU A 52 5.85 -7.93 1.96
N TRP A 53 4.58 -7.64 2.23
CA TRP A 53 3.49 -8.55 1.86
C TRP A 53 3.39 -8.75 0.34
N LEU A 54 3.38 -7.66 -0.45
CA LEU A 54 3.28 -7.72 -1.92
C LEU A 54 4.43 -8.49 -2.56
N SER A 55 5.63 -8.41 -1.97
CA SER A 55 6.84 -9.02 -2.50
C SER A 55 6.99 -10.51 -2.15
N THR A 56 6.12 -11.04 -1.29
CA THR A 56 6.16 -12.43 -0.85
C THR A 56 5.82 -13.38 -2.01
N PRO A 57 6.62 -14.44 -2.28
CA PRO A 57 6.41 -15.34 -3.41
C PRO A 57 5.03 -16.01 -3.46
N SER A 58 4.43 -16.30 -2.29
CA SER A 58 3.08 -16.90 -2.20
C SER A 58 1.97 -16.00 -2.73
N GLN A 59 2.19 -14.68 -2.81
CA GLN A 59 1.20 -13.73 -3.33
C GLN A 59 1.23 -13.59 -4.85
N ARG A 60 2.26 -14.12 -5.53
CA ARG A 60 2.43 -13.91 -6.99
C ARG A 60 1.23 -14.33 -7.83
N PRO A 61 0.60 -15.51 -7.63
CA PRO A 61 -0.53 -15.93 -8.45
C PRO A 61 -1.76 -15.03 -8.30
N VAL A 62 -2.07 -14.61 -7.06
CA VAL A 62 -3.21 -13.72 -6.81
C VAL A 62 -2.96 -12.31 -7.35
N LEU A 63 -1.74 -11.79 -7.20
CA LEU A 63 -1.40 -10.45 -7.68
C LEU A 63 -1.35 -10.40 -9.22
N ALA A 64 -0.96 -11.47 -9.90
CA ALA A 64 -1.06 -11.55 -11.35
C ALA A 64 -2.52 -11.47 -11.86
N LEU A 65 -3.44 -12.20 -11.21
CA LEU A 65 -4.87 -12.12 -11.52
C LEU A 65 -5.44 -10.71 -11.25
N TRP A 66 -4.98 -10.06 -10.18
CA TRP A 66 -5.35 -8.69 -9.87
C TRP A 66 -4.91 -7.72 -10.99
N VAL A 67 -3.67 -7.84 -11.49
CA VAL A 67 -3.18 -7.03 -12.62
C VAL A 67 -3.99 -7.27 -13.88
N GLU A 68 -4.35 -8.52 -14.17
CA GLU A 68 -5.17 -8.88 -15.32
C GLU A 68 -6.57 -8.25 -15.24
N ALA A 69 -7.23 -8.33 -14.09
CA ALA A 69 -8.53 -7.69 -13.86
C ALA A 69 -8.44 -6.16 -13.93
N TYR A 70 -7.38 -5.57 -13.38
CA TYR A 70 -7.11 -4.14 -13.46
C TYR A 70 -6.90 -3.69 -14.91
N GLY A 71 -6.10 -4.42 -15.69
CA GLY A 71 -5.90 -4.16 -17.11
C GLY A 71 -7.21 -4.21 -17.90
N ARG A 72 -8.04 -5.24 -17.67
CA ARG A 72 -9.37 -5.34 -18.31
C ARG A 72 -10.26 -4.17 -17.98
N ALA A 73 -10.31 -3.75 -16.72
CA ALA A 73 -11.10 -2.59 -16.29
C ALA A 73 -10.70 -1.29 -17.01
N LEU A 74 -9.42 -1.15 -17.38
CA LEU A 74 -8.92 0.01 -18.13
C LEU A 74 -9.18 -0.07 -19.63
N THR A 75 -9.18 -1.27 -20.21
CA THR A 75 -9.33 -1.46 -21.67
C THR A 75 -10.76 -1.71 -22.11
N ASP A 76 -11.64 -2.10 -21.20
CA ASP A 76 -13.06 -2.39 -21.44
C ASP A 76 -13.94 -1.63 -20.42
N PRO A 77 -14.14 -0.31 -20.62
CA PRO A 77 -14.82 0.57 -19.67
C PRO A 77 -16.33 0.32 -19.56
N ASP A 78 -16.93 -0.44 -20.48
CA ASP A 78 -18.34 -0.86 -20.42
C ASP A 78 -18.48 -2.33 -19.96
N GLY A 79 -17.35 -3.00 -19.73
CA GLY A 79 -17.30 -4.40 -19.31
C GLY A 79 -17.66 -4.61 -17.84
N PRO A 80 -17.81 -5.88 -17.41
CA PRO A 80 -18.19 -6.24 -16.04
C PRO A 80 -17.16 -5.83 -14.97
N TRP A 81 -15.99 -5.36 -15.37
CA TRP A 81 -14.90 -4.93 -14.49
C TRP A 81 -14.67 -3.41 -14.50
N SER A 82 -15.50 -2.64 -15.21
CA SER A 82 -15.29 -1.19 -15.44
C SER A 82 -15.01 -0.37 -14.19
N LEU A 83 -15.67 -0.69 -13.06
CA LEU A 83 -15.48 0.01 -11.79
C LEU A 83 -14.32 -0.52 -10.94
N PHE A 84 -13.71 -1.64 -11.33
CA PHE A 84 -12.70 -2.32 -10.52
C PHE A 84 -11.43 -1.47 -10.35
N ALA A 85 -10.96 -0.83 -11.42
CA ALA A 85 -9.74 -0.02 -11.37
C ALA A 85 -9.92 1.22 -10.48
N GLN A 86 -10.99 1.99 -10.69
CA GLN A 86 -11.30 3.18 -9.90
C GLN A 86 -11.55 2.82 -8.44
N GLY A 87 -12.44 1.85 -8.17
CA GLY A 87 -12.71 1.44 -6.80
C GLY A 87 -11.44 1.00 -6.09
N THR A 88 -10.52 0.30 -6.77
CA THR A 88 -9.25 -0.11 -6.15
C THR A 88 -8.32 1.07 -5.89
N VAL A 89 -8.38 2.17 -6.65
CA VAL A 89 -7.67 3.39 -6.26
C VAL A 89 -8.26 3.94 -4.97
N ASP A 90 -9.59 4.09 -4.90
CA ASP A 90 -10.29 4.73 -3.78
C ASP A 90 -10.06 4.02 -2.45
N ASP A 91 -10.10 2.69 -2.42
CA ASP A 91 -9.88 1.92 -1.19
C ASP A 91 -8.44 2.04 -0.69
N TRP A 92 -7.46 1.99 -1.60
CA TRP A 92 -6.06 2.14 -1.24
C TRP A 92 -5.78 3.55 -0.72
N LEU A 93 -6.33 4.58 -1.34
CA LEU A 93 -6.23 5.94 -0.84
C LEU A 93 -6.92 6.10 0.52
N THR A 94 -8.05 5.44 0.75
CA THR A 94 -8.73 5.44 2.05
C THR A 94 -7.87 4.80 3.13
N MET A 95 -7.33 3.60 2.88
CA MET A 95 -6.45 2.89 3.81
C MET A 95 -5.17 3.70 4.11
N LEU A 96 -4.53 4.29 3.10
CA LEU A 96 -3.35 5.14 3.28
C LEU A 96 -3.68 6.44 4.04
N ALA A 97 -4.91 6.95 3.94
CA ALA A 97 -5.35 8.10 4.74
C ALA A 97 -5.51 7.78 6.22
N GLU A 98 -5.82 6.54 6.58
CA GLU A 98 -5.85 6.08 7.98
C GLU A 98 -4.45 6.03 8.60
N ALA A 99 -3.43 5.82 7.77
CA ALA A 99 -2.03 5.86 8.17
C ALA A 99 -1.49 7.29 8.35
N GLN A 100 -2.25 8.33 7.98
CA GLN A 100 -1.84 9.73 8.13
C GLN A 100 -2.44 10.41 9.37
N PRO A 101 -1.81 11.48 9.89
CA PRO A 101 -2.36 12.17 11.04
C PRO A 101 -3.71 12.82 10.74
N THR A 102 -4.69 12.62 11.62
CA THR A 102 -6.06 13.14 11.46
C THR A 102 -6.12 14.65 11.24
N GLY A 103 -5.17 15.41 11.81
CA GLY A 103 -5.10 16.86 11.65
C GLY A 103 -4.63 17.33 10.27
N VAL A 104 -3.97 16.47 9.47
CA VAL A 104 -3.39 16.85 8.17
C VAL A 104 -3.90 16.01 7.00
N ARG A 105 -4.56 14.87 7.25
CA ARG A 105 -4.99 13.92 6.21
C ARG A 105 -5.95 14.51 5.16
N GLN A 106 -6.66 15.60 5.48
CA GLN A 106 -7.57 16.27 4.55
C GLN A 106 -6.89 17.37 3.69
N THR A 107 -5.58 17.58 3.85
CA THR A 107 -4.84 18.54 3.03
C THR A 107 -4.53 17.96 1.66
N SER A 108 -4.46 18.81 0.63
CA SER A 108 -4.05 18.40 -0.73
C SER A 108 -2.64 17.81 -0.77
N LYS A 109 -1.77 18.24 0.14
CA LYS A 109 -0.42 17.65 0.32
C LYS A 109 -0.52 16.20 0.78
N ALA A 110 -1.32 15.92 1.81
CA ALA A 110 -1.51 14.56 2.31
C ALA A 110 -2.16 13.67 1.24
N GLU A 111 -3.08 14.19 0.45
CA GLU A 111 -3.65 13.47 -0.70
C GLU A 111 -2.61 13.14 -1.77
N SER A 112 -1.78 14.12 -2.14
CA SER A 112 -0.69 13.91 -3.10
C SER A 112 0.32 12.87 -2.60
N GLU A 113 0.61 12.86 -1.30
CA GLU A 113 1.47 11.87 -0.66
C GLU A 113 0.91 10.45 -0.76
N ARG A 114 -0.40 10.26 -0.49
CA ARG A 114 -1.07 8.95 -0.65
C ARG A 114 -0.99 8.46 -2.09
N THR A 115 -1.26 9.35 -3.03
CA THR A 115 -1.18 9.04 -4.47
C THR A 115 0.24 8.67 -4.89
N ALA A 116 1.25 9.39 -4.42
CA ALA A 116 2.66 9.10 -4.72
C ALA A 116 3.10 7.75 -4.14
N VAL A 117 2.75 7.46 -2.89
CA VAL A 117 3.02 6.16 -2.25
C VAL A 117 2.36 5.02 -3.04
N LEU A 118 1.08 5.17 -3.40
CA LEU A 118 0.36 4.15 -4.16
C LEU A 118 0.99 3.91 -5.55
N ALA A 119 1.45 4.97 -6.21
CA ALA A 119 2.14 4.86 -7.50
C ALA A 119 3.45 4.08 -7.39
N VAL A 120 4.26 4.35 -6.35
CA VAL A 120 5.51 3.60 -6.08
C VAL A 120 5.23 2.12 -5.85
N LEU A 121 4.25 1.79 -5.00
CA LEU A 121 3.89 0.41 -4.68
C LEU A 121 3.42 -0.35 -5.93
N ARG A 122 2.54 0.26 -6.74
CA ARG A 122 2.03 -0.37 -7.97
C ARG A 122 3.10 -0.55 -9.03
N GLY A 123 3.96 0.46 -9.22
CA GLY A 123 5.09 0.36 -10.15
C GLY A 123 6.05 -0.76 -9.75
N GLY A 124 6.41 -0.83 -8.47
CA GLY A 124 7.24 -1.91 -7.93
C GLY A 124 6.60 -3.29 -8.09
N LEU A 125 5.29 -3.40 -7.83
CA LEU A 125 4.54 -4.65 -7.98
C LEU A 125 4.58 -5.17 -9.42
N LEU A 126 4.30 -4.29 -10.39
CA LEU A 126 4.31 -4.67 -11.80
C LEU A 126 5.70 -5.12 -12.27
N ASP A 127 6.75 -4.40 -11.87
CA ASP A 127 8.14 -4.80 -12.17
C ASP A 127 8.49 -6.16 -11.53
N LEU A 128 8.10 -6.36 -10.27
CA LEU A 128 8.33 -7.62 -9.58
C LEU A 128 7.60 -8.78 -10.25
N LEU A 129 6.34 -8.61 -10.64
CA LEU A 129 5.59 -9.65 -11.34
C LEU A 129 6.19 -9.96 -12.72
N ALA A 130 6.72 -8.95 -13.41
CA ALA A 130 7.34 -9.13 -14.73
C ALA A 130 8.71 -9.81 -14.66
N THR A 131 9.52 -9.53 -13.63
CA THR A 131 10.94 -9.93 -13.59
C THR A 131 11.26 -10.98 -12.52
N GLY A 132 10.45 -11.09 -11.48
CA GLY A 132 10.69 -11.94 -10.32
C GLY A 132 11.82 -11.47 -9.39
N ASP A 133 12.49 -10.35 -9.68
CA ASP A 133 13.62 -9.83 -8.92
C ASP A 133 13.17 -9.05 -7.68
N VAL A 134 12.95 -9.78 -6.58
CA VAL A 134 12.55 -9.23 -5.27
C VAL A 134 13.58 -8.24 -4.74
N ARG A 135 14.87 -8.56 -4.82
CA ARG A 135 15.90 -7.72 -4.19
C ARG A 135 15.99 -6.35 -4.85
N ARG A 136 16.02 -6.30 -6.18
CA ARG A 136 16.08 -5.05 -6.94
C ARG A 136 14.84 -4.20 -6.73
N THR A 137 13.65 -4.81 -6.83
CA THR A 137 12.39 -4.08 -6.69
C THR A 137 12.18 -3.57 -5.26
N THR A 138 12.51 -4.35 -4.24
CA THR A 138 12.47 -3.89 -2.83
C THR A 138 13.39 -2.72 -2.58
N THR A 139 14.62 -2.77 -3.09
CA THR A 139 15.57 -1.67 -2.94
C THR A 139 15.03 -0.40 -3.58
N ALA A 140 14.47 -0.49 -4.80
CA ALA A 140 13.90 0.65 -5.51
C ALA A 140 12.69 1.25 -4.78
N VAL A 141 11.77 0.42 -4.28
CA VAL A 141 10.59 0.86 -3.53
C VAL A 141 11.01 1.56 -2.24
N HIS A 142 11.91 0.97 -1.45
CA HIS A 142 12.36 1.58 -0.20
C HIS A 142 13.04 2.93 -0.44
N MET A 143 13.95 3.01 -1.43
CA MET A 143 14.59 4.28 -1.79
C MET A 143 13.59 5.36 -2.21
N ALA A 144 12.55 4.99 -2.96
CA ALA A 144 11.51 5.93 -3.37
C ALA A 144 10.69 6.42 -2.17
N LEU A 145 10.30 5.51 -1.26
CA LEU A 145 9.58 5.86 -0.03
C LEU A 145 10.43 6.78 0.88
N ASP A 146 11.73 6.50 1.02
CA ASP A 146 12.65 7.34 1.79
C ASP A 146 12.79 8.74 1.18
N SER A 147 12.85 8.85 -0.15
CA SER A 147 12.86 10.15 -0.84
C SER A 147 11.56 10.92 -0.63
N LEU A 148 10.41 10.25 -0.63
CA LEU A 148 9.13 10.89 -0.37
C LEU A 148 9.04 11.37 1.09
N ALA A 149 9.49 10.57 2.05
CA ALA A 149 9.56 10.94 3.46
C ALA A 149 10.48 12.16 3.69
N GLY A 150 11.65 12.16 3.04
CA GLY A 150 12.63 13.25 3.14
C GLY A 150 12.23 14.56 2.44
N ARG A 151 11.21 14.56 1.57
CA ARG A 151 10.67 15.78 0.95
C ARG A 151 9.67 16.53 1.85
N VAL A 152 9.33 15.98 3.01
CA VAL A 152 8.38 16.57 3.96
C VAL A 152 9.16 17.38 5.03
N VAL A 153 9.31 18.71 4.77
CA VAL A 153 9.64 19.87 5.67
C VAL A 153 11.06 20.47 5.48
N PRO A 154 11.24 21.82 5.37
CA PRO A 154 10.40 22.89 5.95
C PRO A 154 9.67 23.84 4.99
N GLU A 155 8.52 24.34 5.49
CA GLU A 155 7.92 25.61 5.10
C GLU A 155 8.98 26.72 5.22
N GLY A 156 9.21 27.46 4.13
CA GLY A 156 9.99 28.70 4.15
C GLY A 156 9.20 29.85 4.77
N PRO A 157 9.87 30.87 5.35
CA PRO A 157 9.28 31.77 6.32
C PRO A 157 8.35 32.83 5.70
N GLN A 158 7.33 33.17 6.51
CA GLN A 158 6.33 34.27 6.51
C GLN A 158 6.15 35.11 5.24
#